data_AF-W2GTY3-F1
#
_entry.id   AF-W2GTY3-F1
#
_cell.length_a   1.000
_cell.length_b   1.000
_cell.length_c   1.000
_cell.angle_alpha   90.00
_cell.angle_beta   90.00
_cell.angle_gamma   90.00
#
_symmetry.space_group_name_H-M   'P 1'
#
loop_
_entity.id
_entity.type
_entity.pdbx_description
1 polymer ?
#
loop_
_entity_poly.entity_id
_entity_poly.type
_entity_poly.pdbx_seq_one_letter_code
_entity_poly.pdbx_strand_id
1 'polypeptide(L)'
;MTLFTARLHRSAAFIGCMALVSNLLTSVTTAQTTVSTGGTSVHVLFQTDKWVTPNIHYKAGSGSWTTSPGVAMSASNNSAYPSNDGWFQFDVSSATSLEFVFNDGVGAVWDNNNNANYKVSVAGTYSVVSKVSDFKTGDLVRPSDGTGYHILFQPITWAKPYMHFNAGSGWTTVPGYIMTPSTYAGKFSAANGWYQYDISSTSSVEITFNDGNGVWDSNLNANYIRTSPGTYAFVNQNTAAPTTSPSVQGYINGPGYSVTSASEDAGVLTINLAVNTASTSTSYGSDLSALVVTVTKTEKDSVRVKILDKNSKRWEVPRDLFTAGSLGTDSTATSAATDPLYSFNYTQNPFTFKVVRKSDGYTLFDSSGISLVVKDQYLQ
;
A
#
# COMPACT_ATOMS: atom_id res chain seq x y z
N MET A 1 70.21 -39.08 -18.30
CA MET A 1 70.46 -39.32 -19.74
C MET A 1 69.48 -38.41 -20.49
N THR A 2 70.00 -37.31 -21.06
CA THR A 2 69.68 -36.72 -22.40
C THR A 2 68.27 -36.97 -22.97
N LEU A 3 67.49 -36.07 -23.58
CA LEU A 3 67.42 -34.62 -23.89
C LEU A 3 66.34 -34.50 -25.01
N PHE A 4 65.65 -33.35 -25.10
CA PHE A 4 64.85 -32.81 -26.24
C PHE A 4 63.52 -33.52 -26.62
N THR A 5 62.42 -32.86 -27.02
CA THR A 5 62.23 -31.59 -27.77
C THR A 5 60.97 -30.79 -27.36
N ALA A 6 61.05 -29.47 -27.56
CA ALA A 6 60.00 -28.46 -27.35
C ALA A 6 58.98 -28.35 -28.50
N ARG A 7 57.80 -27.75 -28.23
CA ARG A 7 57.19 -26.71 -29.09
C ARG A 7 56.17 -25.84 -28.32
N LEU A 8 56.23 -24.55 -28.65
CA LEU A 8 55.62 -23.36 -28.04
C LEU A 8 54.13 -23.11 -28.39
N HIS A 9 53.58 -22.09 -27.72
CA HIS A 9 52.40 -21.22 -27.97
C HIS A 9 51.21 -21.52 -27.03
N ARG A 10 50.64 -20.61 -26.22
CA ARG A 10 50.56 -19.13 -26.23
C ARG A 10 50.21 -18.61 -24.81
N SER A 11 50.50 -17.33 -24.60
CA SER A 11 50.59 -16.55 -23.36
C SER A 11 49.28 -16.14 -22.65
N ALA A 12 49.49 -15.58 -21.44
CA ALA A 12 48.71 -14.56 -20.69
C ALA A 12 47.73 -15.08 -19.62
N ALA A 13 47.65 -14.56 -18.39
CA ALA A 13 48.37 -13.50 -17.68
C ALA A 13 48.21 -13.71 -16.14
N PHE A 14 49.20 -13.24 -15.39
CA PHE A 14 49.22 -13.15 -13.92
C PHE A 14 48.59 -11.82 -13.45
N ILE A 15 48.50 -11.63 -12.12
CA ILE A 15 48.14 -10.43 -11.32
C ILE A 15 46.77 -10.64 -10.64
N GLY A 16 46.62 -10.57 -9.32
CA GLY A 16 47.46 -10.01 -8.25
C GLY A 16 46.51 -9.36 -7.24
N CYS A 17 46.50 -9.87 -6.01
CA CYS A 17 45.61 -9.46 -4.94
C CYS A 17 45.92 -8.03 -4.46
N MET A 18 44.96 -7.10 -4.54
CA MET A 18 44.99 -5.82 -3.82
C MET A 18 43.77 -5.77 -2.90
N ALA A 19 44.01 -5.84 -1.60
CA ALA A 19 43.03 -5.50 -0.58
C ALA A 19 42.78 -3.99 -0.63
N LEU A 20 41.57 -3.57 -1.04
CA LEU A 20 41.11 -2.20 -0.86
C LEU A 20 40.65 -2.03 0.60
N VAL A 21 41.37 -1.20 1.34
CA VAL A 21 40.90 -0.63 2.60
C VAL A 21 39.88 0.44 2.23
N SER A 22 38.60 0.15 2.44
CA SER A 22 37.52 1.11 2.24
C SER A 22 37.57 2.17 3.34
N ASN A 23 38.12 3.35 3.03
CA ASN A 23 37.93 4.54 3.86
C ASN A 23 36.44 4.91 3.82
N LEU A 24 35.72 4.61 4.90
CA LEU A 24 34.36 5.09 5.12
C LEU A 24 34.42 6.60 5.40
N LEU A 25 34.30 7.40 4.34
CA LEU A 25 34.00 8.82 4.46
C LEU A 25 32.60 8.95 5.05
N THR A 26 32.51 9.21 6.35
CA THR A 26 31.27 9.67 6.96
C THR A 26 30.99 11.07 6.42
N SER A 27 30.07 11.18 5.46
CA SER A 27 29.54 12.46 5.02
C SER A 27 28.85 13.13 6.21
N VAL A 28 29.42 14.24 6.70
CA VAL A 28 28.74 15.13 7.63
C VAL A 28 27.61 15.79 6.84
N THR A 29 26.39 15.29 6.97
CA THR A 29 25.21 15.96 6.43
C THR A 29 25.00 17.26 7.21
N THR A 30 25.17 18.39 6.52
CA THR A 30 24.83 19.71 7.05
C THR A 30 23.34 19.75 7.38
N ALA A 31 22.98 20.10 8.62
CA ALA A 31 21.58 20.07 9.08
C ALA A 31 20.65 21.04 8.33
N GLN A 32 21.21 22.10 7.73
CA GLN A 32 20.52 23.03 6.83
C GLN A 32 21.38 23.24 5.58
N THR A 33 20.72 23.48 4.46
CA THR A 33 21.35 23.78 3.16
C THR A 33 20.95 25.17 2.69
N THR A 34 21.91 25.93 2.18
CA THR A 34 21.62 27.22 1.53
C THR A 34 21.24 26.96 0.09
N VAL A 35 20.05 27.38 -0.32
CA VAL A 35 19.53 27.22 -1.69
C VAL A 35 19.90 28.42 -2.54
N SER A 36 19.72 29.63 -2.00
CA SER A 36 20.10 30.89 -2.63
C SER A 36 20.39 31.95 -1.58
N THR A 37 21.21 32.95 -1.92
CA THR A 37 21.51 34.10 -1.07
C THR A 37 21.13 35.40 -1.78
N GLY A 38 20.79 36.42 -0.98
CA GLY A 38 20.39 37.74 -1.46
C GLY A 38 18.91 38.06 -1.21
N GLY A 39 18.48 39.25 -1.64
CA GLY A 39 17.14 39.77 -1.38
C GLY A 39 17.01 40.42 0.01
N THR A 40 15.76 40.62 0.43
CA THR A 40 15.40 41.31 1.69
C THR A 40 14.63 40.41 2.66
N SER A 41 14.51 39.12 2.38
CA SER A 41 13.67 38.19 3.14
C SER A 41 14.39 36.87 3.37
N VAL A 42 13.99 36.15 4.41
CA VAL A 42 14.41 34.77 4.66
C VAL A 42 13.25 33.85 4.30
N HIS A 43 13.54 32.85 3.47
CA HIS A 43 12.60 31.80 3.07
C HIS A 43 13.09 30.46 3.62
N VAL A 44 12.30 29.81 4.46
CA VAL A 44 12.62 28.51 5.06
C VAL A 44 11.76 27.43 4.42
N LEU A 45 12.42 26.44 3.81
CA LEU A 45 11.82 25.22 3.30
C LEU A 45 12.14 24.09 4.27
N PHE A 46 11.13 23.37 4.75
CA PHE A 46 11.29 22.31 5.74
C PHE A 46 10.63 21.02 5.26
N GLN A 47 11.40 19.94 5.17
CA GLN A 47 10.89 18.63 4.82
C GLN A 47 10.74 17.77 6.08
N THR A 48 9.58 17.15 6.25
CA THR A 48 9.35 16.17 7.31
C THR A 48 8.50 15.02 6.79
N ASP A 49 8.82 13.81 7.22
CA ASP A 49 8.02 12.60 6.99
C ASP A 49 7.10 12.27 8.17
N LYS A 50 7.22 13.00 9.29
CA LYS A 50 6.54 12.70 10.56
C LYS A 50 5.41 13.67 10.90
N TRP A 51 5.50 14.93 10.50
CA TRP A 51 4.52 15.96 10.92
C TRP A 51 3.60 16.41 9.80
N VAL A 52 2.31 16.50 10.13
CA VAL A 52 1.25 16.90 9.19
C VAL A 52 1.17 18.42 9.03
N THR A 53 1.32 19.16 10.14
CA THR A 53 1.22 20.62 10.20
C THR A 53 2.31 21.17 11.13
N PRO A 54 3.58 21.20 10.68
CA PRO A 54 4.68 21.64 11.53
C PRO A 54 4.60 23.14 11.80
N ASN A 55 4.99 23.54 13.01
CA ASN A 55 5.24 24.93 13.33
C ASN A 55 6.74 25.24 13.30
N ILE A 56 7.05 26.48 12.96
CA ILE A 56 8.36 27.09 13.18
C ILE A 56 8.26 28.06 14.36
N HIS A 57 9.12 27.85 15.35
CA HIS A 57 9.34 28.79 16.44
C HIS A 57 10.65 29.50 16.15
N TYR A 58 10.65 30.83 16.10
CA TYR A 58 11.80 31.58 15.61
C TYR A 58 11.98 32.92 16.31
N LYS A 59 13.17 33.50 16.15
CA LYS A 59 13.45 34.93 16.35
C LYS A 59 14.20 35.47 15.12
N ALA A 60 13.87 36.69 14.72
CA ALA A 60 14.56 37.39 13.64
C ALA A 60 15.59 38.37 14.22
N GLY A 61 16.84 38.33 13.72
CA GLY A 61 17.92 39.15 14.24
C GLY A 61 18.11 39.03 15.76
N SER A 62 18.16 40.16 16.45
CA SER A 62 18.22 40.27 17.91
C SER A 62 16.83 40.41 18.57
N GLY A 63 15.76 40.15 17.83
CA GLY A 63 14.39 40.21 18.34
C GLY A 63 14.06 39.10 19.34
N SER A 64 12.85 39.16 19.89
CA SER A 64 12.31 38.12 20.76
C SER A 64 11.91 36.88 19.98
N TRP A 65 11.94 35.73 20.64
CA TRP A 65 11.29 34.52 20.13
C TRP A 65 9.79 34.73 20.01
N THR A 66 9.18 34.11 19.00
CA THR A 66 7.73 33.95 18.91
C THR A 66 7.16 33.30 20.17
N THR A 67 5.88 33.48 20.49
CA THR A 67 5.24 32.71 21.56
C THR A 67 5.23 31.21 21.20
N SER A 68 5.54 30.32 22.16
CA SER A 68 5.44 28.86 21.96
C SER A 68 3.98 28.45 21.67
N PRO A 69 3.70 27.52 20.73
CA PRO A 69 4.62 26.67 19.97
C PRO A 69 5.11 27.27 18.64
N GLY A 70 5.08 28.59 18.45
CA GLY A 70 5.50 29.25 17.22
C GLY A 70 4.36 29.43 16.22
N VAL A 71 4.70 29.46 14.93
CA VAL A 71 3.78 29.77 13.83
C VAL A 71 3.69 28.59 12.88
N ALA A 72 2.48 28.27 12.42
CA ALA A 72 2.26 27.20 11.45
C ALA A 72 2.96 27.49 10.12
N MET A 73 3.65 26.46 9.60
CA MET A 73 4.20 26.50 8.25
C MET A 73 3.12 26.16 7.24
N SER A 74 3.25 26.69 6.02
CA SER A 74 2.33 26.40 4.91
C SER A 74 2.90 25.27 4.04
N ALA A 75 2.04 24.54 3.32
CA ALA A 75 2.53 23.61 2.28
C ALA A 75 3.37 24.37 1.24
N SER A 76 4.51 23.80 0.83
CA SER A 76 5.37 24.51 -0.11
C SER A 76 4.73 24.66 -1.50
N ASN A 77 4.85 25.86 -2.07
CA ASN A 77 4.50 26.20 -3.44
C ASN A 77 5.73 26.25 -4.37
N ASN A 78 6.92 25.90 -3.86
CA ASN A 78 8.15 25.90 -4.62
C ASN A 78 8.24 24.63 -5.47
N SER A 79 8.32 24.79 -6.80
CA SER A 79 8.38 23.65 -7.74
C SER A 79 9.57 22.71 -7.53
N ALA A 80 10.70 23.18 -7.01
CA ALA A 80 11.87 22.34 -6.71
C ALA A 80 11.77 21.63 -5.35
N TYR A 81 10.83 22.06 -4.51
CA TYR A 81 10.59 21.54 -3.17
C TYR A 81 9.09 21.32 -2.99
N PRO A 82 8.49 20.40 -3.77
CA PRO A 82 7.04 20.30 -3.86
C PRO A 82 6.44 19.78 -2.54
N SER A 83 5.28 20.32 -2.17
CA SER A 83 4.59 19.88 -0.95
C SER A 83 4.26 18.39 -0.95
N ASN A 84 4.02 17.76 -2.10
CA ASN A 84 3.82 16.30 -2.18
C ASN A 84 5.01 15.52 -1.63
N ASP A 85 6.23 16.05 -1.67
CA ASP A 85 7.41 15.37 -1.12
C ASP A 85 7.62 15.68 0.38
N GLY A 86 6.61 16.25 1.04
CA GLY A 86 6.65 16.59 2.47
C GLY A 86 7.29 17.94 2.77
N TRP A 87 7.42 18.83 1.78
CA TRP A 87 7.98 20.16 1.95
C TRP A 87 6.94 21.19 2.40
N PHE A 88 7.29 21.93 3.45
CA PHE A 88 6.60 23.08 3.99
C PHE A 88 7.44 24.34 3.79
N GLN A 89 6.80 25.50 3.79
CA GLN A 89 7.47 26.79 3.67
C GLN A 89 7.03 27.77 4.75
N PHE A 90 7.96 28.64 5.12
CA PHE A 90 7.72 29.80 5.96
C PHE A 90 8.57 30.97 5.50
N ASP A 91 7.93 32.12 5.31
CA ASP A 91 8.55 33.32 4.74
C ASP A 91 8.57 34.44 5.78
N VAL A 92 9.76 35.02 6.02
CA VAL A 92 9.93 36.17 6.93
C VAL A 92 10.43 37.36 6.12
N SER A 93 9.52 38.30 5.87
CA SER A 93 9.82 39.56 5.19
C SER A 93 10.77 40.43 6.01
N SER A 94 11.69 41.12 5.33
CA SER A 94 12.63 42.10 5.94
C SER A 94 13.62 41.51 6.95
N ALA A 95 13.69 40.18 7.08
CA ALA A 95 14.70 39.53 7.91
C ALA A 95 16.00 39.31 7.13
N THR A 96 17.12 39.64 7.77
CA THR A 96 18.48 39.34 7.25
C THR A 96 19.15 38.21 8.01
N SER A 97 18.55 37.74 9.11
CA SER A 97 18.98 36.57 9.87
C SER A 97 17.81 35.99 10.66
N LEU A 98 17.85 34.68 10.91
CA LEU A 98 16.83 33.93 11.63
C LEU A 98 17.50 32.88 12.50
N GLU A 99 17.05 32.74 13.74
CA GLU A 99 17.31 31.56 14.57
C GLU A 99 15.98 30.87 14.83
N PHE A 100 15.90 29.57 14.57
CA PHE A 100 14.62 28.85 14.57
C PHE A 100 14.75 27.37 14.93
N VAL A 101 13.63 26.79 15.32
CA VAL A 101 13.42 25.36 15.55
C VAL A 101 12.04 24.99 15.02
N PHE A 102 11.82 23.70 14.76
CA PHE A 102 10.52 23.20 14.32
C PHE A 102 9.87 22.35 15.40
N ASN A 103 8.54 22.24 15.36
CA ASN A 103 7.80 21.28 16.18
C ASN A 103 6.59 20.73 15.43
N ASP A 104 5.97 19.74 16.05
CA ASP A 104 4.78 19.00 15.60
C ASP A 104 3.47 19.82 15.49
N GLY A 105 3.52 21.14 15.66
CA GLY A 105 2.38 22.04 15.56
C GLY A 105 1.81 22.45 16.91
N VAL A 106 2.09 21.71 17.97
CA VAL A 106 1.64 22.02 19.34
C VAL A 106 2.79 22.10 20.35
N GLY A 107 4.01 21.76 19.93
CA GLY A 107 5.20 21.85 20.75
C GLY A 107 5.43 20.65 21.68
N ALA A 108 4.90 19.47 21.34
CA ALA A 108 5.19 18.26 22.13
C ALA A 108 6.49 17.58 21.67
N VAL A 109 6.77 17.56 20.37
CA VAL A 109 8.04 17.09 19.79
C VAL A 109 8.74 18.23 19.04
N TRP A 110 10.04 18.40 19.29
CA TRP A 110 10.85 19.48 18.71
C TRP A 110 12.00 18.93 17.85
N ASP A 111 12.21 19.55 16.69
CA ASP A 111 13.41 19.41 15.89
C ASP A 111 14.27 20.66 16.12
N ASN A 112 15.16 20.53 17.10
CA ASN A 112 16.02 21.62 17.56
C ASN A 112 17.48 21.42 17.14
N ASN A 113 17.72 20.68 16.05
CA ASN A 113 19.07 20.43 15.52
C ASN A 113 20.02 19.85 16.59
N ASN A 114 19.59 18.84 17.34
CA ASN A 114 20.35 18.28 18.47
C ASN A 114 20.71 19.33 19.53
N ASN A 115 19.72 20.12 19.96
CA ASN A 115 19.83 21.23 20.91
C ASN A 115 20.64 22.46 20.45
N ALA A 116 20.96 22.58 19.16
CA ALA A 116 21.78 23.69 18.64
C ALA A 116 20.99 24.81 17.95
N ASN A 117 19.68 24.62 17.72
CA ASN A 117 18.84 25.44 16.83
C ASN A 117 19.37 25.51 15.38
N TYR A 118 18.51 25.94 14.47
CA TYR A 118 18.88 26.31 13.10
C TYR A 118 19.15 27.81 13.03
N LYS A 119 20.13 28.23 12.20
CA LYS A 119 20.61 29.61 12.16
C LYS A 119 20.95 30.03 10.73
N VAL A 120 20.33 31.09 10.24
CA VAL A 120 20.68 31.72 8.96
C VAL A 120 21.14 33.14 9.21
N SER A 121 22.22 33.54 8.56
CA SER A 121 22.93 34.81 8.83
C SER A 121 22.84 35.82 7.71
N VAL A 122 22.21 35.47 6.58
CA VAL A 122 21.95 36.37 5.45
C VAL A 122 20.54 36.13 4.91
N ALA A 123 19.98 37.10 4.19
CA ALA A 123 18.75 36.93 3.44
C ALA A 123 18.94 35.88 2.32
N GLY A 124 17.89 35.13 2.01
CA GLY A 124 17.93 34.05 1.03
C GLY A 124 16.97 32.91 1.31
N THR A 125 17.10 31.83 0.56
CA THR A 125 16.31 30.60 0.71
C THR A 125 17.15 29.48 1.31
N TYR A 126 16.59 28.79 2.29
CA TYR A 126 17.24 27.71 3.03
C TYR A 126 16.34 26.49 3.10
N SER A 127 16.91 25.31 2.93
CA SER A 127 16.19 24.05 3.07
C SER A 127 16.72 23.25 4.27
N VAL A 128 15.80 22.70 5.07
CA VAL A 128 16.08 21.83 6.20
C VAL A 128 15.32 20.52 5.99
N VAL A 129 15.99 19.39 6.11
CA VAL A 129 15.34 18.08 6.20
C VAL A 129 15.30 17.71 7.66
N SER A 130 14.12 17.34 8.16
CA SER A 130 13.94 17.04 9.57
C SER A 130 14.87 15.92 10.01
N LYS A 131 15.46 16.11 11.18
CA LYS A 131 16.21 15.07 11.90
C LYS A 131 15.30 14.16 12.72
N VAL A 132 14.04 14.55 12.88
CA VAL A 132 12.99 13.69 13.43
C VAL A 132 12.46 12.80 12.31
N SER A 133 13.33 11.95 11.78
CA SER A 133 13.01 10.95 10.75
C SER A 133 13.03 9.57 11.39
N ASP A 134 11.92 8.83 11.31
CA ASP A 134 11.73 7.39 11.62
C ASP A 134 10.23 7.13 11.82
N PHE A 135 9.42 7.46 10.81
CA PHE A 135 7.98 7.19 10.85
C PHE A 135 7.71 5.68 10.98
N LYS A 136 7.03 5.27 12.05
CA LYS A 136 6.55 3.89 12.26
C LYS A 136 5.04 3.84 12.11
N THR A 137 4.53 2.68 11.70
CA THR A 137 3.08 2.50 11.59
C THR A 137 2.40 2.79 12.93
N GLY A 138 1.35 3.60 12.87
CA GLY A 138 0.58 4.08 14.00
C GLY A 138 1.23 5.20 14.80
N ASP A 139 2.32 5.81 14.34
CA ASP A 139 2.88 6.99 14.99
C ASP A 139 1.84 8.12 15.11
N LEU A 140 1.90 8.85 16.23
CA LEU A 140 1.18 10.11 16.39
C LEU A 140 1.87 11.16 15.51
N VAL A 141 1.15 11.65 14.50
CA VAL A 141 1.68 12.59 13.50
C VAL A 141 1.11 14.01 13.64
N ARG A 142 0.04 14.16 14.44
CA ARG A 142 -0.47 15.43 14.94
C ARG A 142 -1.25 15.19 16.24
N PRO A 143 -1.02 15.95 17.31
CA PRO A 143 -1.77 15.77 18.56
C PRO A 143 -3.27 16.05 18.44
N SER A 144 -4.04 15.72 19.48
CA SER A 144 -5.49 15.90 19.50
C SER A 144 -5.89 17.36 19.27
N ASP A 145 -6.85 17.58 18.38
CA ASP A 145 -7.53 18.87 18.21
C ASP A 145 -8.83 18.96 19.03
N GLY A 146 -9.12 17.94 19.84
CA GLY A 146 -10.33 17.85 20.66
C GLY A 146 -11.54 17.22 19.96
N THR A 147 -11.42 16.83 18.69
CA THR A 147 -12.56 16.28 17.91
C THR A 147 -12.58 14.75 17.82
N GLY A 148 -11.52 14.09 18.30
CA GLY A 148 -11.44 12.62 18.38
C GLY A 148 -10.16 12.08 17.78
N TYR A 149 -10.26 10.90 17.16
CA TYR A 149 -9.15 10.27 16.45
C TYR A 149 -9.25 10.56 14.97
N HIS A 150 -8.15 10.98 14.36
CA HIS A 150 -8.01 11.10 12.91
C HIS A 150 -7.05 10.01 12.44
N ILE A 151 -7.57 9.04 11.69
CA ILE A 151 -6.79 7.89 11.27
C ILE A 151 -6.36 8.10 9.83
N LEU A 152 -5.05 8.15 9.61
CA LEU A 152 -4.44 8.15 8.29
C LEU A 152 -3.93 6.75 7.97
N PHE A 153 -4.21 6.24 6.78
CA PHE A 153 -3.76 4.93 6.35
C PHE A 153 -3.21 4.96 4.93
N GLN A 154 -2.02 4.40 4.74
CA GLN A 154 -1.40 4.21 3.43
C GLN A 154 -1.39 2.72 3.07
N PRO A 155 -2.32 2.25 2.22
CA PRO A 155 -2.29 0.90 1.71
C PRO A 155 -1.12 0.70 0.72
N ILE A 156 -0.58 -0.54 0.65
CA ILE A 156 0.41 -0.89 -0.38
C ILE A 156 -0.31 -1.16 -1.72
N THR A 157 -1.29 -2.07 -1.73
CA THR A 157 -1.98 -2.50 -2.96
C THR A 157 -3.49 -2.23 -2.97
N TRP A 158 -4.07 -1.76 -1.86
CA TRP A 158 -5.52 -1.64 -1.73
C TRP A 158 -6.01 -0.31 -2.32
N ALA A 159 -6.85 -0.40 -3.35
CA ALA A 159 -7.45 0.78 -3.99
C ALA A 159 -8.57 1.41 -3.14
N LYS A 160 -9.18 0.65 -2.21
CA LYS A 160 -10.26 1.10 -1.33
C LYS A 160 -10.13 0.46 0.06
N PRO A 161 -9.29 1.03 0.95
CA PRO A 161 -9.16 0.51 2.29
C PRO A 161 -10.40 0.80 3.14
N TYR A 162 -10.72 -0.14 4.03
CA TYR A 162 -11.74 -0.04 5.06
C TYR A 162 -11.07 -0.03 6.43
N MET A 163 -11.67 0.67 7.37
CA MET A 163 -11.28 0.67 8.77
C MET A 163 -12.38 0.01 9.60
N HIS A 164 -12.00 -1.04 10.32
CA HIS A 164 -12.85 -1.75 11.27
C HIS A 164 -12.27 -1.52 12.65
N PHE A 165 -13.09 -0.97 13.55
CA PHE A 165 -12.62 -0.54 14.86
C PHE A 165 -13.62 -0.86 15.96
N ASN A 166 -13.14 -0.80 17.21
CA ASN A 166 -13.94 -0.78 18.41
C ASN A 166 -13.53 0.44 19.24
N ALA A 167 -14.49 1.31 19.54
CA ALA A 167 -14.27 2.54 20.30
C ALA A 167 -14.99 2.53 21.67
N GLY A 168 -15.20 1.34 22.24
CA GLY A 168 -15.83 1.13 23.55
C GLY A 168 -17.29 0.64 23.49
N SER A 169 -17.94 0.71 22.34
CA SER A 169 -19.32 0.25 22.12
C SER A 169 -19.41 -1.09 21.37
N GLY A 170 -18.29 -1.77 21.18
CA GLY A 170 -18.18 -2.98 20.36
C GLY A 170 -17.59 -2.70 18.98
N TRP A 171 -17.28 -3.78 18.27
CA TRP A 171 -16.70 -3.71 16.94
C TRP A 171 -17.74 -3.26 15.90
N THR A 172 -17.31 -2.40 14.98
CA THR A 172 -18.09 -2.06 13.77
C THR A 172 -18.47 -3.32 12.98
N THR A 173 -19.53 -3.31 12.17
CA THR A 173 -19.85 -4.47 11.31
C THR A 173 -18.80 -4.63 10.21
N VAL A 174 -18.22 -5.83 10.04
CA VAL A 174 -17.28 -6.16 8.96
C VAL A 174 -17.89 -5.82 7.58
N PRO A 175 -17.15 -5.19 6.64
CA PRO A 175 -15.72 -4.87 6.67
C PRO A 175 -15.33 -3.61 7.45
N GLY A 176 -16.26 -2.98 8.16
CA GLY A 176 -16.08 -1.67 8.78
C GLY A 176 -16.47 -0.56 7.81
N TYR A 177 -15.91 0.62 8.01
CA TYR A 177 -16.24 1.79 7.20
C TYR A 177 -15.17 2.07 6.15
N ILE A 178 -15.61 2.49 4.96
CA ILE A 178 -14.70 2.88 3.89
C ILE A 178 -13.91 4.13 4.28
N MET A 179 -12.59 4.11 4.04
CA MET A 179 -11.74 5.29 4.22
C MET A 179 -11.76 6.14 2.94
N THR A 180 -11.73 7.47 3.09
CA THR A 180 -11.75 8.41 1.96
C THR A 180 -10.33 8.87 1.62
N PRO A 181 -10.04 9.31 0.38
CA PRO A 181 -8.75 9.93 0.07
C PRO A 181 -8.43 11.08 1.04
N SER A 182 -7.21 11.11 1.56
CA SER A 182 -6.77 12.07 2.57
C SER A 182 -6.86 13.52 2.05
N THR A 183 -7.42 14.41 2.88
CA THR A 183 -7.48 15.85 2.63
C THR A 183 -6.25 16.60 3.15
N TYR A 184 -5.34 15.91 3.83
CA TYR A 184 -4.11 16.51 4.34
C TYR A 184 -3.13 16.83 3.21
N ALA A 185 -2.36 17.89 3.40
CA ALA A 185 -1.25 18.22 2.50
C ALA A 185 -0.01 17.38 2.84
N GLY A 186 1.05 17.54 2.04
CA GLY A 186 2.34 16.99 2.41
C GLY A 186 2.48 15.50 2.13
N LYS A 187 3.32 14.84 2.94
CA LYS A 187 3.55 13.40 2.92
C LYS A 187 2.26 12.59 3.05
N PHE A 188 1.29 13.08 3.82
CA PHE A 188 0.03 12.41 4.13
C PHE A 188 -1.11 12.72 3.15
N SER A 189 -0.80 13.25 1.98
CA SER A 189 -1.79 13.59 0.96
C SER A 189 -2.33 12.39 0.20
N ALA A 190 -3.53 12.54 -0.36
CA ALA A 190 -4.11 11.56 -1.29
C ALA A 190 -3.20 11.28 -2.50
N ALA A 191 -2.44 12.28 -2.97
CA ALA A 191 -1.47 12.11 -4.07
C ALA A 191 -0.36 11.10 -3.71
N ASN A 192 -0.03 10.98 -2.43
CA ASN A 192 0.90 9.99 -1.90
C ASN A 192 0.21 8.69 -1.47
N GLY A 193 -1.04 8.47 -1.86
CA GLY A 193 -1.78 7.24 -1.57
C GLY A 193 -2.33 7.14 -0.16
N TRP A 194 -2.45 8.25 0.58
CA TRP A 194 -3.04 8.23 1.92
C TRP A 194 -4.56 8.36 1.89
N TYR A 195 -5.21 7.61 2.78
CA TYR A 195 -6.64 7.65 3.07
C TYR A 195 -6.86 8.08 4.51
N GLN A 196 -8.06 8.56 4.83
CA GLN A 196 -8.43 9.00 6.16
C GLN A 196 -9.79 8.47 6.63
N TYR A 197 -9.95 8.39 7.94
CA TYR A 197 -11.23 8.20 8.61
C TYR A 197 -11.21 8.84 10.00
N ASP A 198 -12.31 9.50 10.39
CA ASP A 198 -12.43 10.16 11.68
C ASP A 198 -13.31 9.35 12.64
N ILE A 199 -12.82 9.13 13.87
CA ILE A 199 -13.57 8.47 14.94
C ILE A 199 -13.90 9.52 16.00
N SER A 200 -15.18 9.88 16.11
CA SER A 200 -15.69 10.79 17.15
C SER A 200 -15.83 10.07 18.50
N SER A 201 -14.69 9.69 19.10
CA SER A 201 -14.60 9.09 20.43
C SER A 201 -13.39 9.62 21.19
N THR A 202 -13.50 9.66 22.51
CA THR A 202 -12.39 9.94 23.44
C THR A 202 -11.93 8.70 24.20
N SER A 203 -12.61 7.57 24.02
CA SER A 203 -12.24 6.28 24.61
C SER A 203 -11.11 5.63 23.81
N SER A 204 -10.40 4.68 24.45
CA SER A 204 -9.42 3.85 23.73
C SER A 204 -10.05 3.19 22.51
N VAL A 205 -9.33 3.23 21.39
CA VAL A 205 -9.75 2.61 20.13
C VAL A 205 -8.86 1.43 19.80
N GLU A 206 -9.48 0.32 19.41
CA GLU A 206 -8.82 -0.79 18.71
C GLU A 206 -9.14 -0.67 17.23
N ILE A 207 -8.12 -0.73 16.39
CA ILE A 207 -8.20 -0.43 14.96
C ILE A 207 -7.59 -1.59 14.18
N THR A 208 -8.25 -1.95 13.08
CA THR A 208 -7.72 -2.82 12.03
C THR A 208 -8.09 -2.22 10.69
N PHE A 209 -7.27 -2.48 9.68
CA PHE A 209 -7.55 -2.08 8.31
C PHE A 209 -7.81 -3.32 7.47
N ASN A 210 -8.62 -3.19 6.43
CA ASN A 210 -8.81 -4.25 5.45
C ASN A 210 -9.09 -3.71 4.06
N ASP A 211 -9.05 -4.58 3.07
CA ASP A 211 -9.32 -4.24 1.67
C ASP A 211 -10.81 -4.32 1.28
N GLY A 212 -11.69 -4.59 2.25
CA GLY A 212 -13.12 -4.86 2.02
C GLY A 212 -13.43 -6.29 1.57
N ASN A 213 -12.40 -7.09 1.26
CA ASN A 213 -12.50 -8.45 0.74
C ASN A 213 -11.76 -9.45 1.65
N GLY A 214 -11.73 -9.18 2.96
CA GLY A 214 -11.25 -10.11 3.99
C GLY A 214 -9.73 -10.18 4.16
N VAL A 215 -8.98 -9.23 3.59
CA VAL A 215 -7.53 -9.13 3.80
C VAL A 215 -7.28 -8.05 4.80
N TRP A 216 -6.71 -8.46 5.93
CA TRP A 216 -6.57 -7.61 7.10
C TRP A 216 -5.13 -7.18 7.31
N ASP A 217 -4.97 -5.92 7.69
CA ASP A 217 -3.84 -5.44 8.46
C ASP A 217 -4.33 -5.23 9.89
N SER A 218 -4.00 -6.21 10.73
CA SER A 218 -4.31 -6.26 12.14
C SER A 218 -3.04 -6.28 13.00
N ASN A 219 -1.94 -5.64 12.55
CA ASN A 219 -0.69 -5.60 13.31
C ASN A 219 -0.19 -7.00 13.73
N LEU A 220 -0.06 -7.92 12.76
CA LEU A 220 0.30 -9.32 13.03
C LEU A 220 -0.68 -10.03 14.01
N ASN A 221 -1.98 -9.75 13.88
CA ASN A 221 -3.08 -10.24 14.71
C ASN A 221 -3.20 -9.63 16.13
N ALA A 222 -2.51 -8.52 16.42
CA ALA A 222 -2.59 -7.83 17.71
C ALA A 222 -3.55 -6.63 17.75
N ASN A 223 -4.09 -6.21 16.59
CA ASN A 223 -4.77 -4.93 16.38
C ASN A 223 -3.88 -3.71 16.71
N TYR A 224 -4.29 -2.54 16.24
CA TYR A 224 -3.67 -1.27 16.63
C TYR A 224 -4.48 -0.63 17.75
N ILE A 225 -3.85 -0.40 18.91
CA ILE A 225 -4.53 0.17 20.08
C ILE A 225 -4.09 1.61 20.30
N ARG A 226 -5.01 2.57 20.37
CA ARG A 226 -4.72 3.96 20.72
C ARG A 226 -5.55 4.44 21.89
N THR A 227 -4.88 4.82 22.97
CA THR A 227 -5.50 5.17 24.25
C THR A 227 -5.80 6.66 24.42
N SER A 228 -5.35 7.50 23.48
CA SER A 228 -5.59 8.94 23.51
C SER A 228 -5.95 9.49 22.12
N PRO A 229 -6.91 10.42 22.00
CA PRO A 229 -7.22 11.14 20.76
C PRO A 229 -5.99 11.80 20.11
N GLY A 230 -6.08 12.02 18.80
CA GLY A 230 -4.96 12.50 17.99
C GLY A 230 -5.05 12.04 16.54
N THR A 231 -4.14 12.54 15.72
CA THR A 231 -3.95 12.10 14.34
C THR A 231 -2.85 11.05 14.30
N TYR A 232 -3.20 9.84 13.88
CA TYR A 232 -2.28 8.70 13.83
C TYR A 232 -2.18 8.23 12.39
N ALA A 233 -0.94 7.98 11.95
CA ALA A 233 -0.70 7.50 10.60
C ALA A 233 -0.20 6.06 10.61
N PHE A 234 -0.83 5.23 9.80
CA PHE A 234 -0.58 3.81 9.67
C PHE A 234 -0.16 3.52 8.24
N VAL A 235 0.87 2.70 8.08
CA VAL A 235 1.23 2.08 6.81
C VAL A 235 0.83 0.64 6.87
N ASN A 236 0.30 0.14 5.75
CA ASN A 236 -0.02 -1.27 5.64
C ASN A 236 1.25 -2.09 5.84
N GLN A 237 1.28 -2.88 6.92
CA GLN A 237 2.39 -3.78 7.24
C GLN A 237 2.25 -5.13 6.53
N ASN A 238 1.08 -5.40 5.97
CA ASN A 238 0.84 -6.61 5.22
C ASN A 238 1.38 -6.44 3.79
N THR A 239 2.56 -6.99 3.53
CA THR A 239 3.11 -7.14 2.17
C THR A 239 2.44 -8.26 1.38
N ALA A 240 1.56 -9.05 2.02
CA ALA A 240 0.74 -10.00 1.30
C ALA A 240 -0.22 -9.24 0.38
N ALA A 241 -0.17 -9.59 -0.90
CA ALA A 241 -1.27 -9.31 -1.81
C ALA A 241 -2.58 -9.85 -1.20
N PRO A 242 -3.75 -9.33 -1.60
CA PRO A 242 -4.99 -9.76 -0.99
C PRO A 242 -5.13 -11.28 -1.10
N THR A 243 -5.40 -12.04 -0.02
CA THR A 243 -5.48 -13.51 -0.10
C THR A 243 -6.69 -14.19 0.54
N THR A 244 -7.63 -13.57 1.25
CA THR A 244 -8.78 -14.36 1.80
C THR A 244 -10.08 -13.58 1.88
N SER A 245 -11.09 -14.00 1.11
CA SER A 245 -12.46 -13.46 1.10
C SER A 245 -13.19 -13.57 2.46
N PRO A 246 -14.32 -12.84 2.66
CA PRO A 246 -15.09 -12.84 3.92
C PRO A 246 -15.58 -14.22 4.39
N SER A 247 -15.63 -14.45 5.71
CA SER A 247 -16.22 -15.65 6.31
C SER A 247 -17.75 -15.52 6.43
N VAL A 248 -18.50 -16.39 5.74
CA VAL A 248 -19.96 -16.49 5.82
C VAL A 248 -20.35 -17.77 6.56
N GLN A 249 -21.34 -17.72 7.47
CA GLN A 249 -21.78 -18.89 8.24
C GLN A 249 -22.20 -20.04 7.31
N GLY A 250 -21.58 -21.22 7.46
CA GLY A 250 -21.81 -22.39 6.59
C GLY A 250 -20.76 -22.58 5.47
N TYR A 251 -19.85 -21.63 5.29
CA TYR A 251 -18.78 -21.68 4.30
C TYR A 251 -17.41 -21.84 4.97
N ILE A 252 -16.53 -22.62 4.35
CA ILE A 252 -15.16 -22.78 4.84
C ILE A 252 -14.37 -21.53 4.45
N ASN A 253 -13.73 -20.90 5.43
CA ASN A 253 -12.71 -19.90 5.14
C ASN A 253 -11.46 -20.63 4.62
N GLY A 254 -11.16 -20.46 3.34
CA GLY A 254 -10.01 -21.08 2.70
C GLY A 254 -9.03 -20.03 2.16
N PRO A 255 -7.79 -20.46 1.88
CA PRO A 255 -6.69 -19.57 1.47
C PRO A 255 -6.93 -18.89 0.11
N GLY A 256 -7.96 -19.30 -0.64
CA GLY A 256 -8.18 -18.85 -2.00
C GLY A 256 -7.03 -19.28 -2.92
N TYR A 257 -7.07 -18.73 -4.12
CA TYR A 257 -6.12 -19.04 -5.17
C TYR A 257 -5.57 -17.74 -5.77
N SER A 258 -4.39 -17.74 -6.36
CA SER A 258 -3.82 -16.64 -7.13
C SER A 258 -3.57 -17.05 -8.57
N VAL A 259 -3.70 -16.09 -9.48
CA VAL A 259 -3.39 -16.25 -10.89
C VAL A 259 -1.88 -16.35 -11.07
N THR A 260 -1.42 -17.46 -11.62
CA THR A 260 -0.01 -17.69 -11.98
C THR A 260 0.28 -17.35 -13.43
N SER A 261 -0.71 -17.50 -14.31
CA SER A 261 -0.65 -17.09 -15.72
C SER A 261 -2.06 -17.04 -16.29
N ALA A 262 -2.25 -16.18 -17.29
CA ALA A 262 -3.46 -16.12 -18.08
C ALA A 262 -3.12 -15.98 -19.57
N SER A 263 -3.86 -16.69 -20.41
CA SER A 263 -3.74 -16.62 -21.87
C SER A 263 -5.11 -16.73 -22.49
N GLU A 264 -5.34 -16.02 -23.58
CA GLU A 264 -6.60 -16.08 -24.31
C GLU A 264 -6.35 -16.39 -25.78
N ASP A 265 -7.03 -17.42 -26.27
CA ASP A 265 -7.00 -17.82 -27.68
C ASP A 265 -8.40 -18.23 -28.14
N ALA A 266 -8.78 -17.85 -29.36
CA ALA A 266 -10.08 -18.17 -29.97
C ALA A 266 -11.32 -17.89 -29.07
N GLY A 267 -11.27 -16.90 -28.18
CA GLY A 267 -12.36 -16.58 -27.23
C GLY A 267 -12.43 -17.48 -26.00
N VAL A 268 -11.39 -18.29 -25.77
CA VAL A 268 -11.22 -19.11 -24.57
C VAL A 268 -10.09 -18.52 -23.75
N LEU A 269 -10.44 -17.96 -22.59
CA LEU A 269 -9.47 -17.48 -21.61
C LEU A 269 -9.12 -18.62 -20.65
N THR A 270 -7.85 -19.00 -20.62
CA THR A 270 -7.29 -19.99 -19.69
C THR A 270 -6.49 -19.29 -18.62
N ILE A 271 -6.83 -19.54 -17.35
CA ILE A 271 -6.20 -18.95 -16.17
C ILE A 271 -5.67 -20.08 -15.31
N ASN A 272 -4.35 -20.16 -15.14
CA ASN A 272 -3.72 -21.09 -14.22
C ASN A 272 -3.68 -20.49 -12.82
N LEU A 273 -4.13 -21.23 -11.81
CA LEU A 273 -4.13 -20.78 -10.43
C LEU A 273 -3.22 -21.62 -9.54
N ALA A 274 -2.66 -21.01 -8.50
CA ALA A 274 -2.00 -21.68 -7.39
C ALA A 274 -2.68 -21.30 -6.06
N VAL A 275 -2.76 -22.24 -5.11
CA VAL A 275 -3.28 -21.93 -3.77
C VAL A 275 -2.38 -20.90 -3.06
N ASN A 276 -2.96 -19.88 -2.43
CA ASN A 276 -2.15 -18.77 -1.86
C ASN A 276 -1.30 -19.20 -0.66
N THR A 277 -1.89 -19.97 0.25
CA THR A 277 -1.21 -20.55 1.40
C THR A 277 -1.69 -21.98 1.56
N ALA A 278 -0.81 -22.96 1.42
CA ALA A 278 -1.20 -24.36 1.55
C ALA A 278 -1.71 -24.63 2.98
N SER A 279 -2.98 -25.02 3.11
CA SER A 279 -3.60 -25.28 4.40
C SER A 279 -3.31 -26.71 4.89
N THR A 280 -3.13 -26.87 6.20
CA THR A 280 -3.17 -28.19 6.86
C THR A 280 -4.56 -28.80 6.75
N SER A 281 -4.63 -30.14 6.69
CA SER A 281 -5.86 -30.88 6.34
C SER A 281 -7.06 -30.52 7.21
N THR A 282 -8.19 -30.21 6.57
CA THR A 282 -9.49 -30.21 7.22
C THR A 282 -10.13 -31.61 7.10
N SER A 283 -11.33 -31.79 7.65
CA SER A 283 -12.15 -33.01 7.50
C SER A 283 -12.40 -33.41 6.04
N TYR A 284 -12.23 -32.48 5.09
CA TYR A 284 -12.48 -32.66 3.65
C TYR A 284 -11.17 -32.79 2.84
N GLY A 285 -10.03 -32.93 3.51
CA GLY A 285 -8.71 -33.03 2.89
C GLY A 285 -7.98 -31.69 2.73
N SER A 286 -6.84 -31.73 2.05
CA SER A 286 -6.07 -30.55 1.67
C SER A 286 -6.68 -29.83 0.47
N ASP A 287 -6.42 -28.53 0.37
CA ASP A 287 -6.72 -27.78 -0.86
C ASP A 287 -5.90 -28.34 -2.03
N LEU A 288 -6.48 -28.30 -3.23
CA LEU A 288 -5.77 -28.63 -4.45
C LEU A 288 -4.70 -27.56 -4.69
N SER A 289 -3.46 -27.97 -4.98
CA SER A 289 -2.35 -27.02 -5.04
C SER A 289 -2.38 -26.12 -6.27
N ALA A 290 -2.99 -26.59 -7.36
CA ALA A 290 -3.08 -25.86 -8.62
C ALA A 290 -4.38 -26.15 -9.36
N LEU A 291 -4.99 -25.10 -9.91
CA LEU A 291 -6.21 -25.19 -10.70
C LEU A 291 -6.02 -24.61 -12.10
N VAL A 292 -6.92 -24.97 -13.01
CA VAL A 292 -7.08 -24.32 -14.31
C VAL A 292 -8.51 -23.84 -14.42
N VAL A 293 -8.69 -22.54 -14.63
CA VAL A 293 -9.98 -21.93 -15.00
C VAL A 293 -10.02 -21.74 -16.50
N THR A 294 -11.08 -22.26 -17.13
CA THR A 294 -11.37 -22.03 -18.54
C THR A 294 -12.64 -21.19 -18.64
N VAL A 295 -12.55 -20.06 -19.32
CA VAL A 295 -13.66 -19.13 -19.56
C VAL A 295 -13.93 -19.09 -21.06
N THR A 296 -15.01 -19.73 -21.48
CA THR A 296 -15.43 -19.78 -22.89
C THR A 296 -16.36 -18.60 -23.19
N LYS A 297 -15.92 -17.72 -24.10
CA LYS A 297 -16.58 -16.46 -24.50
C LYS A 297 -16.89 -16.43 -26.01
N THR A 298 -17.34 -17.57 -26.54
CA THR A 298 -17.57 -17.76 -27.97
C THR A 298 -19.01 -17.45 -28.40
N GLU A 299 -19.92 -17.26 -27.44
CA GLU A 299 -21.32 -16.92 -27.68
C GLU A 299 -21.66 -15.52 -27.14
N LYS A 300 -22.62 -14.85 -27.79
CA LYS A 300 -22.95 -13.45 -27.53
C LYS A 300 -23.62 -13.24 -26.17
N ASP A 301 -24.44 -14.18 -25.73
CA ASP A 301 -25.29 -14.11 -24.54
C ASP A 301 -24.92 -15.16 -23.46
N SER A 302 -23.91 -15.99 -23.73
CA SER A 302 -23.46 -17.06 -22.84
C SER A 302 -21.96 -16.96 -22.54
N VAL A 303 -21.61 -17.12 -21.27
CA VAL A 303 -20.24 -17.30 -20.78
C VAL A 303 -20.17 -18.56 -19.94
N ARG A 304 -19.18 -19.42 -20.21
CA ARG A 304 -18.98 -20.65 -19.43
C ARG A 304 -17.69 -20.59 -18.66
N VAL A 305 -17.77 -20.76 -17.34
CA VAL A 305 -16.60 -20.84 -16.45
C VAL A 305 -16.47 -22.27 -15.96
N LYS A 306 -15.31 -22.87 -16.13
CA LYS A 306 -15.00 -24.22 -15.66
C LYS A 306 -13.70 -24.19 -14.85
N ILE A 307 -13.74 -24.70 -13.62
CA ILE A 307 -12.59 -24.77 -12.72
C ILE A 307 -12.21 -26.25 -12.57
N LEU A 308 -10.95 -26.58 -12.86
CA LEU A 308 -10.42 -27.94 -12.87
C LEU A 308 -9.18 -28.03 -11.99
N ASP A 309 -8.90 -29.23 -11.48
CA ASP A 309 -7.58 -29.57 -10.95
C ASP A 309 -6.58 -29.61 -12.11
N LYS A 310 -5.46 -28.91 -11.95
CA LYS A 310 -4.40 -28.87 -12.96
C LYS A 310 -3.60 -30.16 -13.04
N ASN A 311 -3.48 -30.85 -11.91
CA ASN A 311 -2.55 -31.97 -11.73
C ASN A 311 -3.22 -33.33 -11.98
N SER A 312 -4.54 -33.42 -11.76
CA SER A 312 -5.28 -34.68 -11.88
C SER A 312 -6.64 -34.48 -12.54
N LYS A 313 -7.08 -35.46 -13.34
CA LYS A 313 -8.45 -35.47 -13.86
C LYS A 313 -9.42 -35.81 -12.73
N ARG A 314 -10.44 -34.97 -12.56
CA ARG A 314 -11.56 -35.21 -11.64
C ARG A 314 -12.78 -35.69 -12.40
N TRP A 315 -13.72 -36.32 -11.70
CA TRP A 315 -14.96 -36.77 -12.31
C TRP A 315 -15.75 -35.57 -12.85
N GLU A 316 -16.15 -35.67 -14.12
CA GLU A 316 -17.06 -34.74 -14.78
C GLU A 316 -18.33 -35.48 -15.16
N VAL A 317 -19.47 -34.80 -15.07
CA VAL A 317 -20.75 -35.42 -15.37
C VAL A 317 -20.79 -35.86 -16.84
N PRO A 318 -21.00 -37.17 -17.14
CA PRO A 318 -21.11 -37.64 -18.52
C PRO A 318 -22.31 -37.01 -19.24
N ARG A 319 -22.12 -36.58 -20.48
CA ARG A 319 -23.12 -35.80 -21.23
C ARG A 319 -24.31 -36.62 -21.71
N ASP A 320 -24.08 -37.90 -21.93
CA ASP A 320 -25.09 -38.91 -22.29
C ASP A 320 -26.15 -39.12 -21.21
N LEU A 321 -25.91 -38.65 -19.97
CA LEU A 321 -26.90 -38.66 -18.90
C LEU A 321 -27.98 -37.57 -19.04
N PHE A 322 -27.80 -36.59 -19.94
CA PHE A 322 -28.76 -35.51 -20.15
C PHE A 322 -29.06 -35.32 -21.63
N THR A 323 -30.27 -34.83 -21.93
CA THR A 323 -30.61 -34.35 -23.27
C THR A 323 -29.69 -33.19 -23.66
N ALA A 324 -29.26 -33.17 -24.93
CA ALA A 324 -28.46 -32.08 -25.46
C ALA A 324 -29.15 -30.73 -25.20
N GLY A 325 -28.40 -29.76 -24.65
CA GLY A 325 -28.92 -28.43 -24.26
C GLY A 325 -29.26 -28.26 -22.78
N SER A 326 -29.40 -29.34 -22.00
CA SER A 326 -29.76 -29.24 -20.57
C SER A 326 -28.66 -28.66 -19.66
N LEU A 327 -27.39 -28.71 -20.08
CA LEU A 327 -26.23 -28.18 -19.34
C LEU A 327 -25.51 -27.04 -20.08
N GLY A 328 -26.19 -26.43 -21.05
CA GLY A 328 -25.57 -25.64 -22.11
C GLY A 328 -24.80 -26.56 -23.07
N THR A 329 -24.98 -26.38 -24.39
CA THR A 329 -24.12 -27.05 -25.37
C THR A 329 -22.74 -26.40 -25.36
N ASP A 330 -21.68 -27.17 -25.56
CA ASP A 330 -20.41 -26.55 -25.91
C ASP A 330 -20.62 -25.78 -27.20
N SER A 331 -20.15 -24.54 -27.21
CA SER A 331 -20.11 -23.77 -28.44
C SER A 331 -19.26 -24.50 -29.46
N THR A 332 -19.78 -24.66 -30.67
CA THR A 332 -19.02 -25.17 -31.83
C THR A 332 -18.21 -24.06 -32.51
N ALA A 333 -18.32 -22.82 -32.02
CA ALA A 333 -17.59 -21.69 -32.55
C ALA A 333 -16.09 -21.81 -32.26
N THR A 334 -15.29 -21.53 -33.29
CA THR A 334 -13.82 -21.59 -33.26
C THR A 334 -13.18 -20.21 -33.07
N SER A 335 -13.97 -19.22 -32.65
CA SER A 335 -13.53 -17.82 -32.50
C SER A 335 -14.35 -17.11 -31.41
N ALA A 336 -13.81 -16.01 -30.89
CA ALA A 336 -14.48 -15.17 -29.88
C ALA A 336 -15.80 -14.60 -30.40
N ALA A 337 -16.77 -14.42 -29.49
CA ALA A 337 -18.02 -13.75 -29.80
C ALA A 337 -17.77 -12.31 -30.27
N THR A 338 -18.41 -11.91 -31.36
CA THR A 338 -18.42 -10.50 -31.78
C THR A 338 -19.40 -9.73 -30.90
N ASP A 339 -18.89 -8.77 -30.14
CA ASP A 339 -19.66 -7.92 -29.22
C ASP A 339 -20.59 -8.71 -28.27
N PRO A 340 -20.03 -9.42 -27.27
CA PRO A 340 -20.83 -10.13 -26.27
C PRO A 340 -21.60 -9.14 -25.39
N LEU A 341 -22.79 -9.54 -24.92
CA LEU A 341 -23.68 -8.75 -24.05
C LEU A 341 -23.17 -8.63 -22.60
N TYR A 342 -22.10 -9.35 -22.28
CA TYR A 342 -21.48 -9.40 -20.97
C TYR A 342 -19.99 -9.01 -21.05
N SER A 343 -19.44 -8.65 -19.90
CA SER A 343 -17.99 -8.59 -19.66
C SER A 343 -17.63 -9.58 -18.55
N PHE A 344 -16.49 -10.25 -18.72
CA PHE A 344 -15.90 -11.12 -17.72
C PHE A 344 -14.67 -10.43 -17.16
N ASN A 345 -14.64 -10.20 -15.85
CA ASN A 345 -13.53 -9.56 -15.16
C ASN A 345 -13.04 -10.48 -14.05
N TYR A 346 -11.74 -10.52 -13.79
CA TYR A 346 -11.19 -11.31 -12.69
C TYR A 346 -10.10 -10.55 -11.94
N THR A 347 -9.90 -10.88 -10.67
CA THR A 347 -8.80 -10.39 -9.84
C THR A 347 -7.64 -11.40 -9.85
N GLN A 348 -6.41 -10.93 -9.74
CA GLN A 348 -5.25 -11.82 -9.78
C GLN A 348 -4.98 -12.51 -8.45
N ASN A 349 -5.15 -11.81 -7.32
CA ASN A 349 -4.95 -12.38 -6.00
C ASN A 349 -5.85 -11.66 -4.96
N PRO A 350 -6.79 -12.36 -4.29
CA PRO A 350 -7.19 -13.73 -4.61
C PRO A 350 -7.88 -13.73 -5.97
N PHE A 351 -7.95 -14.88 -6.62
CA PHE A 351 -8.73 -15.09 -7.82
C PHE A 351 -10.21 -15.03 -7.43
N THR A 352 -10.88 -14.04 -8.00
CA THR A 352 -12.33 -13.90 -8.02
C THR A 352 -12.72 -13.52 -9.44
N PHE A 353 -13.98 -13.72 -9.80
CA PHE A 353 -14.47 -13.26 -11.09
C PHE A 353 -15.87 -12.66 -11.00
N LYS A 354 -16.13 -11.75 -11.93
CA LYS A 354 -17.42 -11.08 -12.09
C LYS A 354 -17.89 -11.21 -13.52
N VAL A 355 -19.20 -11.40 -13.69
CA VAL A 355 -19.89 -11.30 -14.97
C VAL A 355 -20.81 -10.10 -14.89
N VAL A 356 -20.59 -9.12 -15.76
CA VAL A 356 -21.32 -7.84 -15.75
C VAL A 356 -22.03 -7.66 -17.08
N ARG A 357 -23.33 -7.34 -17.05
CA ARG A 357 -24.10 -7.01 -18.24
C ARG A 357 -23.62 -5.67 -18.80
N LYS A 358 -23.28 -5.62 -20.09
CA LYS A 358 -22.71 -4.40 -20.71
C LYS A 358 -23.72 -3.28 -20.87
N SER A 359 -25.01 -3.60 -21.09
CA SER A 359 -26.03 -2.59 -21.43
C SER A 359 -26.28 -1.58 -20.31
N ASP A 360 -26.18 -2.00 -19.06
CA ASP A 360 -26.52 -1.21 -17.87
C ASP A 360 -25.41 -1.24 -16.78
N GLY A 361 -24.35 -2.03 -16.98
CA GLY A 361 -23.28 -2.19 -16.00
C GLY A 361 -23.68 -3.04 -14.79
N TYR A 362 -24.81 -3.75 -14.83
CA TYR A 362 -25.30 -4.55 -13.70
C TYR A 362 -24.47 -5.84 -13.53
N THR A 363 -24.00 -6.08 -12.31
CA THR A 363 -23.26 -7.30 -11.96
C THR A 363 -24.21 -8.49 -11.84
N LEU A 364 -24.12 -9.42 -12.79
CA LEU A 364 -24.94 -10.65 -12.83
C LEU A 364 -24.39 -11.74 -11.91
N PHE A 365 -23.07 -11.81 -11.78
CA PHE A 365 -22.39 -12.75 -10.92
C PHE A 365 -21.17 -12.10 -10.31
N ASP A 366 -20.96 -12.31 -9.02
CA ASP A 366 -19.80 -11.81 -8.28
C ASP A 366 -19.30 -12.89 -7.32
N SER A 367 -18.14 -13.48 -7.64
CA SER A 367 -17.53 -14.50 -6.79
C SER A 367 -16.77 -13.92 -5.60
N SER A 368 -16.64 -12.59 -5.47
CA SER A 368 -15.81 -11.98 -4.42
C SER A 368 -16.43 -12.05 -3.02
N GLY A 369 -17.68 -12.52 -2.90
CA GLY A 369 -18.38 -12.61 -1.63
C GLY A 369 -17.85 -13.69 -0.67
N ILE A 370 -17.22 -14.75 -1.18
CA ILE A 370 -16.63 -15.85 -0.40
C ILE A 370 -15.34 -16.36 -1.05
N SER A 371 -14.56 -17.16 -0.34
CA SER A 371 -13.27 -17.68 -0.83
C SER A 371 -13.51 -18.89 -1.73
N LEU A 372 -12.76 -18.99 -2.83
CA LEU A 372 -12.73 -20.20 -3.65
C LEU A 372 -11.98 -21.30 -2.88
N VAL A 373 -12.71 -22.36 -2.50
CA VAL A 373 -12.15 -23.51 -1.80
C VAL A 373 -12.38 -24.75 -2.63
N VAL A 374 -11.29 -25.38 -3.05
CA VAL A 374 -11.34 -26.59 -3.89
C VAL A 374 -10.48 -27.64 -3.22
N LYS A 375 -11.14 -28.66 -2.68
CA LYS A 375 -10.56 -29.85 -2.07
C LYS A 375 -11.07 -31.08 -2.82
N ASP A 376 -10.61 -32.25 -2.43
CA ASP A 376 -11.08 -33.48 -3.05
C ASP A 376 -12.58 -33.74 -2.81
N GLN A 377 -13.07 -33.43 -1.61
CA GLN A 377 -14.46 -33.72 -1.21
C GLN A 377 -15.25 -32.47 -0.82
N TYR A 378 -14.76 -31.29 -1.21
CA TYR A 378 -15.42 -30.02 -0.93
C TYR A 378 -15.11 -28.99 -2.01
N LEU A 379 -16.16 -28.38 -2.56
CA LEU A 379 -16.10 -27.31 -3.55
C LEU A 379 -16.99 -26.17 -3.06
N GLN A 380 -16.47 -24.95 -3.07
CA GLN A 380 -17.18 -23.73 -2.68
C GLN A 380 -16.91 -22.61 -3.67
#